data_AF-A0A844KPH0-F1
#
_entry.id   AF-A0A844KPH0-F1
#
_cell.length_a   1.000
_cell.length_b   1.000
_cell.length_c   1.000
_cell.angle_alpha   90.00
_cell.angle_beta   90.00
_cell.angle_gamma   90.00
#
_symmetry.space_group_name_H-M   'P 1'
#
loop_
_entity.id
_entity.type
_entity.pdbx_description
1 polymer ?
#
loop_
_entity_poly.entity_id
_entity_poly.type
_entity_poly.pdbx_seq_one_letter_code
_entity_poly.pdbx_strand_id
1 'polypeptide(L)'
;MNIYDELENLKVRARSNPELAQALLATRGMKNPVSAFCRIAQEHGCTFSAMDLVSAGEDSYAAMRRSTNGGGENSPLLQGEDDLYEMFLIELM
;
A
#
# COMPACT_ATOMS: atom_id res chain seq x y z
N MET A 1 -10.99 -10.81 5.49
CA MET A 1 -9.56 -10.57 5.23
C MET A 1 -9.38 -9.08 5.39
N ASN A 2 -8.37 -8.62 6.15
CA ASN A 2 -8.13 -7.18 6.23
C ASN A 2 -7.30 -6.74 5.01
N ILE A 3 -7.16 -5.43 4.79
CA ILE A 3 -6.43 -4.89 3.64
C ILE A 3 -4.96 -5.34 3.60
N TYR A 4 -4.30 -5.49 4.75
CA TYR A 4 -2.91 -5.96 4.84
C TYR A 4 -2.77 -7.41 4.39
N ASP A 5 -3.70 -8.28 4.78
CA ASP A 5 -3.75 -9.67 4.31
C ASP A 5 -3.98 -9.73 2.79
N GLU A 6 -4.85 -8.86 2.26
CA GLU A 6 -5.09 -8.77 0.81
C GLU A 6 -3.86 -8.31 0.04
N LEU A 7 -3.17 -7.29 0.54
CA LEU A 7 -1.91 -6.78 -0.02
C LEU A 7 -0.82 -7.85 0.02
N GLU A 8 -0.66 -8.58 1.13
CA GLU A 8 0.34 -9.64 1.23
C GLU A 8 0.04 -10.77 0.23
N ASN A 9 -1.22 -11.20 0.13
CA ASN A 9 -1.65 -12.21 -0.84
C ASN A 9 -1.41 -11.75 -2.28
N LEU A 10 -1.71 -10.50 -2.60
CA LEU A 10 -1.44 -9.91 -3.91
C LEU A 10 0.06 -9.91 -4.22
N LYS A 11 0.90 -9.54 -3.26
CA LYS A 11 2.36 -9.52 -3.39
C LYS A 11 2.94 -10.92 -3.62
N VAL A 12 2.47 -11.93 -2.86
CA VAL A 12 2.86 -13.34 -3.08
C VAL A 12 2.49 -13.81 -4.48
N ARG A 13 1.29 -13.44 -4.98
CA ARG A 13 0.88 -13.74 -6.37
C ARG A 13 1.75 -13.02 -7.39
N ALA A 14 2.03 -11.74 -7.18
CA ALA A 14 2.89 -10.95 -8.07
C ALA A 14 4.32 -11.52 -8.15
N ARG A 15 4.90 -11.96 -7.03
CA ARG A 15 6.24 -12.60 -7.00
C ARG A 15 6.34 -13.87 -7.84
N SER A 16 5.24 -14.60 -8.03
CA SER A 16 5.20 -15.79 -8.89
C SER A 16 4.63 -15.53 -10.29
N ASN A 17 4.21 -14.29 -10.58
CA ASN A 17 3.65 -13.89 -11.87
C ASN A 17 4.32 -12.58 -12.36
N PRO A 18 5.34 -12.68 -13.23
CA PRO A 18 6.06 -11.51 -13.74
C PRO A 18 5.19 -10.48 -14.46
N GLU A 19 4.14 -10.92 -15.16
CA GLU A 19 3.22 -10.00 -15.85
C GLU A 19 2.42 -9.16 -14.85
N LEU A 20 1.93 -9.79 -13.79
CA LEU A 20 1.24 -9.09 -12.70
C LEU A 20 2.18 -8.14 -11.96
N ALA A 21 3.40 -8.60 -11.62
CA ALA A 21 4.38 -7.73 -10.96
C ALA A 21 4.69 -6.50 -11.81
N GLN A 22 4.94 -6.69 -13.11
CA GLN A 22 5.21 -5.60 -14.02
C GLN A 22 4.00 -4.66 -14.19
N ALA A 23 2.78 -5.20 -14.26
CA ALA A 23 1.56 -4.40 -14.34
C ALA A 23 1.37 -3.52 -13.09
N LEU A 24 1.61 -4.07 -11.89
CA LEU A 24 1.53 -3.32 -10.63
C LEU A 24 2.62 -2.24 -10.55
N LEU A 25 3.87 -2.55 -10.89
CA LEU A 25 4.98 -1.59 -10.91
C LEU A 25 4.78 -0.46 -11.93
N ALA A 26 4.20 -0.77 -13.09
CA ALA A 26 3.94 0.21 -14.15
C ALA A 26 2.92 1.29 -13.75
N THR A 27 2.10 1.04 -12.73
CA THR A 27 1.11 2.02 -12.24
C THR A 27 1.76 3.33 -11.79
N ARG A 28 3.02 3.30 -11.36
CA ARG A 28 3.80 4.47 -10.91
C ARG A 28 3.91 5.55 -12.00
N GLY A 29 3.88 5.15 -13.27
CA GLY A 29 3.93 6.06 -14.42
C GLY A 29 2.56 6.53 -14.93
N MET A 30 1.46 6.11 -14.30
CA MET A 30 0.10 6.41 -14.79
C MET A 30 -0.44 7.72 -14.21
N LYS A 31 -1.44 8.31 -14.87
CA LYS A 31 -2.08 9.56 -14.42
C LYS A 31 -2.69 9.46 -13.01
N ASN A 32 -3.24 8.29 -12.68
CA ASN A 32 -3.86 7.99 -11.38
C ASN A 32 -3.28 6.67 -10.83
N PRO A 33 -2.06 6.68 -10.25
CA PRO A 33 -1.32 5.48 -9.89
C PRO A 33 -2.09 4.55 -8.93
N VAL A 34 -2.58 5.11 -7.81
CA VAL A 34 -3.31 4.36 -6.79
C VAL A 34 -4.60 3.76 -7.34
N SER A 35 -5.36 4.52 -8.13
CA SER A 35 -6.60 4.01 -8.74
C SER A 35 -6.31 2.89 -9.75
N ALA A 36 -5.24 3.01 -10.53
CA ALA A 36 -4.83 1.96 -11.47
C ALA A 36 -4.36 0.70 -10.74
N PHE A 37 -3.61 0.87 -9.64
CA PHE A 37 -3.20 -0.20 -8.76
C PHE A 37 -4.39 -0.95 -8.17
N CYS A 38 -5.34 -0.24 -7.55
CA CYS A 38 -6.54 -0.85 -6.98
C CYS A 38 -7.35 -1.62 -8.03
N ARG A 39 -7.47 -1.10 -9.26
CA ARG A 39 -8.16 -1.81 -10.34
C ARG A 39 -7.48 -3.15 -10.66
N ILE A 40 -6.16 -3.17 -10.82
CA ILE A 40 -5.40 -4.41 -11.07
C ILE A 40 -5.53 -5.35 -9.86
N ALA A 41 -5.39 -4.84 -8.64
CA ALA A 41 -5.58 -5.63 -7.42
C ALA A 41 -6.97 -6.30 -7.37
N GLN A 42 -8.02 -5.57 -7.76
CA GLN A 42 -9.40 -6.08 -7.81
C GLN A 42 -9.60 -7.17 -8.88
N GLU A 43 -8.97 -7.03 -10.06
CA GLU A 43 -8.92 -8.08 -11.08
C GLU A 43 -8.26 -9.37 -10.54
N HIS A 44 -7.41 -9.24 -9.52
CA HIS A 44 -6.76 -10.33 -8.82
C HIS A 44 -7.39 -10.67 -7.45
N GLY A 45 -8.63 -10.25 -7.19
CA GLY A 45 -9.43 -10.70 -6.05
C GLY A 45 -9.25 -9.91 -4.76
N CYS A 46 -8.60 -8.75 -4.81
CA CYS A 46 -8.67 -7.76 -3.73
C CYS A 46 -10.02 -7.02 -3.76
N THR A 47 -10.45 -6.50 -2.63
CA THR A 47 -11.74 -5.81 -2.46
C THR A 47 -11.62 -4.35 -2.06
N PHE A 48 -10.42 -3.90 -1.70
CA PHE A 48 -10.17 -2.52 -1.30
C PHE A 48 -10.23 -1.52 -2.47
N SER A 49 -10.67 -0.31 -2.17
CA SER A 49 -10.63 0.86 -3.04
C SER A 49 -9.39 1.72 -2.78
N ALA A 50 -9.18 2.74 -3.61
CA ALA A 50 -8.13 3.74 -3.37
C ALA A 50 -8.31 4.47 -2.04
N MET A 51 -9.55 4.74 -1.63
CA MET A 51 -9.85 5.37 -0.34
C MET A 51 -9.47 4.45 0.81
N ASP A 52 -9.81 3.16 0.73
CA ASP A 52 -9.47 2.18 1.77
C ASP A 52 -7.95 2.05 1.94
N LEU A 53 -7.20 2.07 0.83
CA LEU A 53 -5.75 1.99 0.84
C LEU A 53 -5.10 3.23 1.49
N VAL A 54 -5.60 4.43 1.18
CA VAL A 54 -5.12 5.69 1.79
C VAL A 54 -5.45 5.71 3.28
N SER A 55 -6.71 5.44 3.65
CA SER A 55 -7.12 5.45 5.07
C SER A 55 -6.36 4.41 5.90
N ALA A 56 -6.06 3.23 5.35
CA ALA A 56 -5.28 2.23 6.06
C ALA A 56 -3.83 2.69 6.31
N GLY A 57 -3.22 3.42 5.38
CA GLY A 57 -1.89 4.01 5.57
C GLY A 57 -1.87 5.10 6.63
N GLU A 58 -2.86 6.00 6.59
CA GLU A 58 -3.05 7.05 7.61
C GLU A 58 -3.27 6.45 9.01
N ASP A 59 -4.09 5.41 9.13
CA ASP A 59 -4.37 4.72 10.40
C ASP A 59 -3.13 4.02 10.96
N SER A 60 -2.33 3.37 10.11
CA SER A 60 -1.07 2.72 10.48
C SER A 60 -0.09 3.74 11.08
N TYR A 61 0.08 4.87 10.39
CA TYR A 61 0.94 5.95 10.84
C TYR A 61 0.43 6.59 12.15
N ALA A 62 -0.87 6.86 12.26
CA ALA A 62 -1.46 7.41 13.47
C ALA A 62 -1.30 6.46 14.68
N ALA A 63 -1.42 5.15 14.48
CA ALA A 63 -1.18 4.15 15.53
C ALA A 63 0.29 4.14 15.98
N MET A 64 1.23 4.23 15.04
CA MET A 64 2.67 4.30 15.34
C MET A 64 3.01 5.56 16.18
N ARG A 65 2.41 6.70 15.84
CA ARG A 65 2.57 7.98 16.57
C ARG A 65 1.99 7.96 17.99
N ARG A 66 0.91 7.20 18.21
CA ARG A 66 0.26 7.07 19.53
C ARG A 66 0.95 6.08 20.47
N SER A 67 1.80 5.20 19.94
CA SER A 67 2.44 4.14 20.73
C SER A 67 3.66 4.61 21.54
N THR A 68 4.08 5.87 21.43
CA THR A 68 5.13 6.43 22.29
C THR A 68 4.50 7.18 23.46
N ASN A 69 4.57 6.59 24.64
CA ASN A 69 4.30 7.27 25.91
C ASN A 69 5.25 8.46 26.07
N GLY A 70 4.83 9.65 25.63
CA GLY A 70 5.39 10.93 26.10
C GLY A 70 6.12 11.84 25.10
N GLY A 71 5.80 11.87 23.81
CA GLY A 71 6.41 12.90 22.94
C GLY A 71 6.03 12.87 21.47
N GLY A 72 4.73 12.99 21.14
CA GLY A 72 4.23 12.91 19.76
C GLY A 72 4.60 14.07 18.83
N GLU A 73 5.27 15.13 19.33
CA GLU A 73 5.51 16.36 18.56
C GLU A 73 6.81 16.35 17.73
N ASN A 74 7.73 15.38 17.93
CA ASN A 74 9.08 15.43 17.34
C ASN A 74 9.49 14.20 16.50
N SER A 75 8.59 13.29 16.17
CA SER A 75 8.94 12.24 15.22
C SER A 75 8.99 12.85 13.80
N PRO A 76 10.14 12.84 13.10
CA PRO A 76 10.18 13.27 11.71
C PRO A 76 9.21 12.40 10.90
N LEU A 77 8.42 13.01 10.01
CA LEU A 77 7.67 12.28 9.00
C LEU A 77 8.72 11.59 8.11
N LEU A 78 8.90 10.28 8.25
CA LEU A 78 9.61 9.51 7.23
C LEU A 78 8.68 9.49 6.03
N GLN A 79 9.08 10.18 4.97
CA GLN A 79 8.29 10.39 3.77
C GLN A 79 7.89 9.03 3.17
N GLY A 80 6.59 8.69 3.20
CA GLY A 80 6.04 7.47 2.58
C GLY A 80 5.62 6.35 3.53
N GLU A 81 5.78 6.46 4.86
CA GLU A 81 5.29 5.45 5.80
C GLU A 81 3.75 5.40 5.90
N ASP A 82 3.08 6.48 5.52
CA ASP A 82 1.63 6.59 5.40
C ASP A 82 1.10 6.17 4.01
N ASP A 83 1.99 5.87 3.06
CA ASP A 83 1.64 5.48 1.70
C ASP A 83 1.81 3.97 1.49
N LEU A 84 0.74 3.20 1.78
CA LEU A 84 0.73 1.76 1.57
C LEU A 84 0.93 1.37 0.09
N TYR A 85 0.60 2.24 -0.85
CA TYR A 85 0.83 1.98 -2.27
C TYR A 85 2.33 2.02 -2.58
N GLU A 86 3.03 3.08 -2.17
CA GLU A 86 4.48 3.19 -2.37
C GLU A 86 5.25 2.10 -1.62
N MET A 87 4.86 1.80 -0.37
CA MET A 87 5.43 0.68 0.39
C MET A 87 5.28 -0.65 -0.34
N PHE A 88 4.10 -0.95 -0.88
CA PHE A 88 3.86 -2.16 -1.65
C PHE A 88 4.79 -2.24 -2.87
N LEU A 89 4.94 -1.14 -3.62
CA LEU A 89 5.80 -1.12 -4.79
C LEU A 89 7.28 -1.35 -4.44
N ILE A 90 7.75 -0.77 -3.34
CA ILE A 90 9.13 -0.95 -2.85
C ILE A 90 9.40 -2.42 -2.50
N GLU A 91 8.46 -3.08 -1.82
CA GLU A 91 8.61 -4.47 -1.41
C GLU A 91 8.45 -5.51 -2.55
N LEU A 92 7.91 -5.06 -3.68
CA LEU A 92 7.72 -5.87 -4.88
C LEU A 92 8.90 -5.79 -5.86
N MET A 93 9.71 -4.72 -5.81
CA MET A 93 10.97 -4.61 -6.57
C MET A 93 12.00 -5.64 -6.12
#